data_AF-A0A0F9ETJ4-F1
#
_entry.id   AF-A0A0F9ETJ4-F1
#
_cell.length_a   1.000
_cell.length_b   1.000
_cell.length_c   1.000
_cell.angle_alpha   90.00
_cell.angle_beta   90.00
_cell.angle_gamma   90.00
#
_symmetry.space_group_name_H-M   'P 1'
#
loop_
_entity.id
_entity.type
_entity.pdbx_description
1 polymer ?
#
loop_
_entity_poly.entity_id
_entity_poly.type
_entity_poly.pdbx_seq_one_letter_code
_entity_poly.pdbx_strand_id
1 'polypeptide(L)'
;MLVTLVVVMGIHSNKSILPALTFEDLLDAIEWVESKGDANAVGDDGRAVGAYQLWKIYVDDVLRIAKLGGGEGDHPYRWRQNKIMSRIMVMVYIRHYATEKRVGREPTFEDMARIHNGG
;
A
#
# COMPACT_ATOMS: atom_id res chain seq x y z
N MET A 1 -0.36 -5.52 64.04
CA MET A 1 -0.65 -4.83 62.76
C MET A 1 0.52 -3.89 62.53
N LEU A 2 1.37 -4.04 61.52
CA LEU A 2 1.07 -4.18 60.10
C LEU A 2 2.17 -5.04 59.43
N VAL A 3 1.76 -5.94 58.53
CA VAL A 3 2.64 -6.74 57.68
C VAL A 3 3.14 -5.85 56.54
N THR A 4 4.45 -5.65 56.39
CA THR A 4 4.99 -5.05 55.17
C THR A 4 5.18 -6.13 54.13
N LEU A 5 4.24 -6.14 53.19
CA LEU A 5 4.10 -7.04 52.06
C LEU A 5 5.27 -6.88 51.06
N VAL A 6 5.90 -7.99 50.70
CA VAL A 6 6.76 -8.13 49.51
C VAL A 6 5.86 -8.46 48.32
N VAL A 7 5.81 -7.60 47.29
CA VAL A 7 5.38 -7.95 45.91
C VAL A 7 6.15 -6.98 44.99
N VAL A 8 7.24 -7.37 44.32
CA VAL A 8 7.41 -8.34 43.21
C VAL A 8 7.45 -7.64 41.85
N MET A 9 8.56 -7.93 41.16
CA MET A 9 8.75 -8.04 39.71
C MET A 9 8.65 -6.80 38.83
N GLY A 10 9.75 -6.62 38.11
CA GLY A 10 9.67 -6.80 36.67
C GLY A 10 9.81 -5.51 35.90
N ILE A 11 11.04 -5.26 35.46
CA ILE A 11 11.31 -4.45 34.28
C ILE A 11 10.70 -5.25 33.10
N HIS A 12 9.38 -5.12 32.89
CA HIS A 12 8.67 -5.78 31.82
C HIS A 12 8.77 -4.90 30.57
N SER A 13 9.60 -5.36 29.64
CA SER A 13 9.54 -5.13 28.19
C SER A 13 9.16 -3.71 27.76
N ASN A 14 10.19 -2.90 27.49
CA ASN A 14 10.06 -1.74 26.61
C ASN A 14 9.70 -2.25 25.21
N LYS A 15 8.41 -2.55 24.98
CA LYS A 15 7.86 -2.63 23.62
C LYS A 15 8.19 -1.28 22.98
N SER A 16 8.84 -1.32 21.83
CA SER A 16 9.27 -0.16 21.05
C SER A 16 8.24 0.97 21.14
N ILE A 17 8.69 2.13 21.60
CA ILE A 17 7.87 3.34 21.82
C ILE A 17 7.41 3.98 20.49
N LEU A 18 7.79 3.38 19.37
CA LEU A 18 7.35 3.76 18.03
C LEU A 18 6.06 3.00 17.68
N PRO A 19 5.04 3.67 17.12
CA PRO A 19 3.89 2.97 16.59
C PRO A 19 4.37 1.94 15.55
N ALA A 20 3.80 0.74 15.59
CA ALA A 20 4.06 -0.25 14.55
C ALA A 20 3.59 0.33 13.22
N LEU A 21 4.44 0.29 12.19
CA LEU A 21 4.08 0.74 10.85
C LEU A 21 2.83 -0.02 10.37
N THR A 22 1.90 0.73 9.80
CA THR A 22 0.63 0.22 9.29
C THR A 22 0.65 0.12 7.78
N PHE A 23 -0.35 -0.56 7.23
CA PHE A 23 -0.54 -0.61 5.79
C PHE A 23 -0.87 0.78 5.20
N GLU A 24 -1.51 1.66 5.97
CA GLU A 24 -1.77 3.04 5.54
C GLU A 24 -0.47 3.85 5.44
N ASP A 25 0.46 3.66 6.39
CA ASP A 25 1.79 4.29 6.32
C ASP A 25 2.57 3.85 5.07
N LEU A 26 2.43 2.58 4.66
CA LEU A 26 3.00 2.09 3.41
C LEU A 26 2.39 2.80 2.20
N LEU A 27 1.06 2.95 2.15
CA LEU A 27 0.40 3.63 1.03
C LEU A 27 0.82 5.11 0.96
N ASP A 28 0.93 5.79 2.10
CA ASP A 28 1.42 7.17 2.18
C ASP A 28 2.88 7.28 1.72
N ALA A 29 3.71 6.31 2.10
CA ALA A 29 5.10 6.26 1.66
C ALA A 29 5.24 6.05 0.14
N ILE A 30 4.43 5.15 -0.45
CA ILE A 30 4.41 4.94 -1.91
C ILE A 30 3.98 6.23 -2.61
N GLU A 31 2.88 6.85 -2.19
CA GLU A 31 2.40 8.11 -2.78
C GLU A 31 3.46 9.22 -2.75
N TRP A 32 4.17 9.32 -1.62
CA TRP A 32 5.22 10.30 -1.44
C TRP A 32 6.40 10.07 -2.40
N VAL A 33 6.84 8.82 -2.55
CA VAL A 33 7.95 8.45 -3.43
C VAL A 33 7.58 8.63 -4.90
N GLU A 34 6.38 8.20 -5.30
CA GLU A 34 5.96 8.17 -6.70
C GLU A 34 5.74 9.58 -7.28
N SER A 35 5.13 10.50 -6.51
CA SER A 35 4.89 11.86 -7.03
C SER A 35 4.80 12.97 -5.99
N LYS A 36 5.13 12.69 -4.72
CA LYS A 36 4.88 13.61 -3.60
C LYS A 36 3.39 13.99 -3.48
N GLY A 37 2.51 13.08 -3.88
CA GLY A 37 1.06 13.27 -3.83
C GLY A 37 0.46 14.13 -4.95
N ASP A 38 1.21 14.42 -6.03
CA ASP A 38 0.70 15.11 -7.21
C ASP A 38 -0.20 14.18 -8.05
N ALA A 39 -1.50 14.50 -8.09
CA ALA A 39 -2.51 13.76 -8.82
C ALA A 39 -2.43 13.96 -10.35
N ASN A 40 -1.70 14.98 -10.81
CA ASN A 40 -1.50 15.28 -12.23
C ASN A 40 -0.12 14.85 -12.75
N ALA A 41 0.70 14.22 -11.91
CA ALA A 41 2.02 13.77 -12.31
C ALA A 41 1.95 12.78 -13.48
N VAL A 42 2.87 12.93 -14.42
CA VAL A 42 3.01 12.07 -15.59
C VAL A 42 4.46 11.63 -15.68
N GLY A 43 4.70 10.34 -15.54
CA GLY A 43 6.02 9.73 -15.59
C GLY A 43 6.13 8.65 -16.65
N ASP A 44 7.32 8.05 -16.76
CA ASP A 44 7.63 6.95 -17.66
C ASP A 44 7.11 7.16 -19.11
N ASP A 45 7.52 8.29 -19.71
CA ASP A 45 7.13 8.71 -21.06
C ASP A 45 5.61 8.78 -21.30
N GLY A 46 4.83 9.07 -20.25
CA GLY A 46 3.38 9.19 -20.34
C GLY A 46 2.59 7.95 -19.94
N ARG A 47 3.27 6.85 -19.57
CA ARG A 47 2.61 5.60 -19.18
C ARG A 47 2.11 5.62 -17.75
N ALA A 48 2.93 6.15 -16.84
CA ALA A 48 2.63 6.29 -15.42
C ALA A 48 1.88 7.60 -15.13
N VAL A 49 0.75 7.51 -14.43
CA VAL A 49 -0.15 8.67 -14.21
C VAL A 49 -0.58 8.78 -12.75
N GLY A 50 -0.55 10.01 -12.26
CA GLY A 50 -1.13 10.47 -11.00
C GLY A 50 -0.32 10.13 -9.75
N ALA A 51 -0.99 10.18 -8.60
CA ALA A 51 -0.33 10.23 -7.29
C ALA A 51 0.47 8.96 -6.94
N TYR A 52 0.12 7.84 -7.58
CA TYR A 52 0.78 6.53 -7.40
C TYR A 52 1.36 6.03 -8.74
N GLN A 53 1.56 6.92 -9.72
CA GLN A 53 2.24 6.61 -10.99
C GLN A 53 1.75 5.33 -11.69
N LEU A 54 0.42 5.16 -11.75
CA LEU A 54 -0.19 3.91 -12.21
C LEU A 54 -0.18 3.78 -13.74
N TRP A 55 0.09 2.58 -14.23
CA TRP A 55 -0.05 2.24 -15.65
C TRP A 55 -1.46 1.74 -15.98
N LYS A 56 -1.83 1.72 -17.26
CA LYS A 56 -3.12 1.17 -17.71
C LYS A 56 -3.29 -0.31 -17.32
N ILE A 57 -2.24 -1.12 -17.48
CA ILE A 57 -2.26 -2.55 -17.11
C ILE A 57 -2.52 -2.78 -15.62
N TYR A 58 -2.04 -1.88 -14.76
CA TYR A 58 -2.33 -1.91 -13.32
C TYR A 58 -3.83 -1.75 -13.07
N VAL A 59 -4.46 -0.80 -13.77
CA VAL A 59 -5.91 -0.56 -13.70
C VAL A 59 -6.68 -1.77 -14.23
N ASP A 60 -6.28 -2.33 -15.37
CA ASP A 60 -6.91 -3.52 -15.96
C ASP A 60 -6.89 -4.71 -14.98
N ASP A 61 -5.77 -4.91 -14.29
CA ASP A 61 -5.64 -5.94 -13.27
C ASP A 61 -6.55 -5.69 -12.07
N VAL A 62 -6.60 -4.45 -11.56
CA VAL A 62 -7.49 -4.12 -10.45
C VAL A 62 -8.95 -4.36 -10.81
N LEU A 63 -9.38 -3.99 -12.02
CA LEU A 63 -10.74 -4.24 -12.51
C LEU A 63 -11.04 -5.74 -12.55
N ARG A 64 -10.10 -6.54 -13.09
CA ARG A 64 -10.18 -8.01 -13.11
C ARG A 64 -10.28 -8.60 -11.70
N ILE A 65 -9.43 -8.15 -10.77
CA ILE A 65 -9.38 -8.63 -9.37
C ILE A 65 -10.67 -8.28 -8.63
N ALA A 66 -11.14 -7.04 -8.78
CA ALA A 66 -12.35 -6.55 -8.14
C ALA A 66 -13.64 -7.08 -8.79
N LYS A 67 -13.52 -7.82 -9.90
CA LYS A 67 -14.65 -8.29 -10.73
C LYS A 67 -15.57 -7.15 -11.18
N LEU A 68 -14.99 -5.96 -11.33
CA LEU A 68 -15.64 -4.83 -11.96
C LEU A 68 -15.40 -5.03 -13.46
N GLY A 69 -16.44 -5.41 -14.20
CA GLY A 69 -16.34 -5.54 -15.66
C GLY A 69 -15.70 -4.27 -16.24
N GLY A 70 -14.81 -4.42 -17.23
CA GLY A 70 -14.19 -3.30 -17.92
C GLY A 70 -15.28 -2.45 -18.55
N GLY A 71 -15.70 -1.40 -17.84
CA GLY A 71 -16.77 -0.52 -18.30
C GLY A 71 -16.37 0.06 -19.64
N GLU A 72 -17.27 -0.03 -20.62
CA GLU A 72 -17.06 0.58 -21.93
C GLU A 72 -16.68 2.07 -21.75
N GLY A 73 -15.49 2.46 -22.23
CA GLY A 73 -15.00 3.85 -22.26
C GLY A 73 -13.71 4.12 -21.45
N ASP A 74 -13.13 5.31 -21.68
CA ASP A 74 -11.87 5.80 -21.04
C ASP A 74 -11.98 6.11 -19.53
N HIS A 75 -13.15 5.88 -18.92
CA HIS A 75 -13.45 6.29 -17.55
C HIS A 75 -12.55 5.69 -16.46
N PRO A 76 -12.21 4.38 -16.46
CA PRO A 76 -11.43 3.81 -15.36
C PRO A 76 -9.96 4.27 -15.39
N TYR A 77 -9.40 4.57 -16.55
CA TYR A 77 -8.01 5.06 -16.64
C TYR A 77 -7.84 6.48 -16.09
N ARG A 78 -8.91 7.29 -16.09
CA ARG A 78 -8.92 8.63 -15.49
C ARG A 78 -8.90 8.57 -13.96
N TRP A 79 -9.29 7.45 -13.35
CA TRP A 79 -9.20 7.27 -11.90
C TRP A 79 -7.77 7.34 -11.36
N ARG A 80 -6.76 7.13 -12.22
CA ARG A 80 -5.35 7.34 -11.87
C ARG A 80 -5.04 8.78 -11.45
N GLN A 81 -5.82 9.76 -11.92
CA GLN A 81 -5.70 11.17 -11.51
C GLN A 81 -6.58 11.52 -10.30
N ASN A 82 -7.32 10.56 -9.75
CA ASN A 82 -8.04 10.72 -8.50
C ASN A 82 -7.26 10.01 -7.39
N LYS A 83 -6.78 10.77 -6.39
CA LYS A 83 -5.93 10.23 -5.32
C LYS A 83 -6.59 9.09 -4.54
N ILE A 84 -7.87 9.25 -4.20
CA ILE A 84 -8.63 8.26 -3.42
C ILE A 84 -8.77 6.98 -4.24
N MET A 85 -9.17 7.09 -5.51
CA MET A 85 -9.31 5.92 -6.38
C MET A 85 -7.95 5.24 -6.63
N SER A 86 -6.88 6.01 -6.82
CA SER A 86 -5.53 5.47 -6.98
C SER A 86 -5.07 4.70 -5.75
N ARG A 87 -5.29 5.24 -4.55
CA ARG A 87 -5.01 4.54 -3.30
C ARG A 87 -5.77 3.21 -3.19
N ILE A 88 -7.06 3.21 -3.54
CA ILE A 88 -7.88 1.99 -3.54
C ILE A 88 -7.32 0.97 -4.55
N MET A 89 -6.97 1.41 -5.76
CA MET A 89 -6.36 0.54 -6.78
C MET A 89 -5.06 -0.09 -6.28
N VAL A 90 -4.18 0.71 -5.64
CA VAL A 90 -2.94 0.20 -5.06
C VAL A 90 -3.19 -0.82 -3.97
N MET A 91 -4.13 -0.54 -3.06
CA MET A 91 -4.54 -1.49 -2.01
C MET A 91 -5.04 -2.82 -2.60
N VAL A 92 -5.92 -2.79 -3.60
CA VAL A 92 -6.47 -4.02 -4.22
C VAL A 92 -5.34 -4.83 -4.87
N TYR A 93 -4.47 -4.17 -5.62
CA TYR A 93 -3.38 -4.83 -6.33
C TYR A 93 -2.36 -5.45 -5.38
N ILE A 94 -1.87 -4.69 -4.38
CA ILE A 94 -0.90 -5.19 -3.40
C ILE A 94 -1.49 -6.36 -2.62
N ARG A 95 -2.74 -6.25 -2.13
CA ARG A 95 -3.39 -7.36 -1.40
C ARG A 95 -3.58 -8.62 -2.24
N HIS A 96 -3.72 -8.49 -3.55
CA HIS A 96 -3.85 -9.64 -4.44
C HIS A 96 -2.50 -10.30 -4.73
N TYR A 97 -1.45 -9.52 -4.94
CA TYR A 97 -0.18 -10.02 -5.45
C TYR A 97 0.90 -10.25 -4.39
N ALA A 98 0.90 -9.47 -3.31
CA ALA A 98 1.82 -9.66 -2.18
C ALA A 98 1.38 -10.88 -1.36
N THR A 99 1.69 -12.06 -1.89
CA THR A 99 1.36 -13.35 -1.29
C THR A 99 2.63 -14.12 -0.97
N GLU A 100 2.59 -14.99 0.04
CA GLU A 100 3.72 -15.87 0.36
C GLU A 100 4.14 -16.73 -0.83
N LYS A 101 3.17 -17.18 -1.64
CA LYS A 101 3.47 -17.94 -2.86
C LYS A 101 4.30 -17.15 -3.86
N ARG A 102 4.08 -15.83 -3.98
CA ARG A 102 4.81 -14.96 -4.91
C ARG A 102 6.19 -14.57 -4.36
N VAL A 103 6.28 -14.32 -3.06
CA VAL A 103 7.48 -13.80 -2.40
C VAL A 103 8.40 -14.91 -1.86
N GLY A 104 7.85 -16.09 -1.56
CA GLY A 104 8.54 -17.22 -0.93
C GLY A 104 8.60 -17.17 0.60
N ARG A 105 7.98 -16.17 1.22
CA ARG A 105 7.87 -15.94 2.67
C ARG A 105 6.75 -14.95 2.97
N GLU A 106 6.44 -14.71 4.24
CA GLU A 106 5.52 -13.64 4.66
C GLU A 106 5.95 -12.29 4.02
N PRO A 107 5.09 -11.64 3.22
CA PRO A 107 5.41 -10.39 2.55
C PRO A 107 5.63 -9.24 3.54
N THR A 108 6.73 -8.52 3.39
CA THR A 108 7.01 -7.28 4.12
C THR A 108 6.52 -6.06 3.34
N PHE A 109 6.56 -4.89 3.96
CA PHE A 109 6.27 -3.63 3.27
C PHE A 109 7.25 -3.31 2.13
N GLU A 110 8.51 -3.77 2.22
CA GLU A 110 9.44 -3.66 1.09
C GLU A 110 8.97 -4.52 -0.09
N ASP A 111 8.51 -5.76 0.15
CA ASP A 111 8.02 -6.62 -0.93
C ASP A 111 6.79 -6.02 -1.60
N MET A 112 5.88 -5.46 -0.80
CA MET A 112 4.68 -4.78 -1.30
C MET A 112 5.03 -3.56 -2.17
N ALA A 113 5.99 -2.74 -1.73
CA ALA A 113 6.48 -1.61 -2.53
C ALA A 113 7.18 -2.07 -3.82
N ARG A 114 7.97 -3.15 -3.76
CA ARG A 114 8.60 -3.74 -4.96
C ARG A 114 7.58 -4.30 -5.94
N ILE A 115 6.50 -4.91 -5.46
CA ILE A 115 5.38 -5.37 -6.30
C ILE A 115 4.66 -4.19 -6.95
N HIS A 116 4.48 -3.07 -6.25
CA HIS A 116 3.92 -1.87 -6.85
C HIS A 116 4.80 -1.32 -7.99
N ASN A 117 6.11 -1.17 -7.75
CA ASN A 117 7.07 -0.63 -8.71
C ASN A 117 7.36 -1.58 -9.89
N GLY A 118 7.40 -2.90 -9.64
CA GLY A 118 7.82 -3.91 -10.62
C GLY A 118 6.68 -4.64 -11.33
N GLY A 119 5.45 -4.55 -10.83
CA GLY A 119 4.34 -5.42 -11.20
C GLY A 119 4.46 -6.82 -10.61
#